data_AF-A0A7K4X1A7-F1
#
_entry.id   AF-A0A7K4X1A7-F1
#
_cell.length_a   1.000
_cell.length_b   1.000
_cell.length_c   1.000
_cell.angle_alpha   90.00
_cell.angle_beta   90.00
_cell.angle_gamma   90.00
#
_symmetry.space_group_name_H-M   'P 1'
#
loop_
_entity.id
_entity.type
_entity.pdbx_description
1 polymer ?
#
loop_
_entity_poly.entity_id
_entity_poly.type
_entity_poly.pdbx_seq_one_letter_code
_entity_poly.pdbx_strand_id
1 'polypeptide(L)'
;METLARGLVAFLAPRGVELRCHTPLCHLCHRHGRWQLTLPDGTITADHVVSALPAAALAEALPPEVEPLARELRHIPAASVAVVNLQYEGVSLPVTGFGHLVPSSEDPALLGIVYDSVAFPQHDGAGPPSVRLTVMLGGAWFRQSFGDPAGAAPALLLRRAQEAVRDQ
;
A
#
# COMPACT_ATOMS: atom_id res chain seq x y z
N MET A 1 8.38 -5.57 -7.38
CA MET A 1 7.32 -6.61 -7.44
C MET A 1 6.25 -6.34 -8.50
N GLU A 2 6.28 -5.22 -9.22
CA GLU A 2 5.27 -4.89 -10.26
C GLU A 2 5.18 -5.93 -11.40
N THR A 3 6.28 -6.63 -11.70
CA THR A 3 6.38 -7.63 -12.77
C THR A 3 5.31 -8.72 -12.69
N LEU A 4 4.96 -9.19 -11.49
CA LEU A 4 3.92 -10.21 -11.31
C LEU A 4 2.54 -9.67 -11.73
N ALA A 5 2.18 -8.46 -11.29
CA ALA A 5 0.92 -7.83 -11.65
C ALA A 5 0.82 -7.60 -13.17
N ARG A 6 1.90 -7.11 -13.79
CA ARG A 6 1.98 -6.98 -15.26
C ARG A 6 1.86 -8.33 -15.97
N GLY A 7 2.49 -9.38 -15.42
CA GLY A 7 2.39 -10.74 -15.93
C GLY A 7 0.95 -11.27 -15.90
N LEU A 8 0.20 -11.00 -14.82
CA LEU A 8 -1.22 -11.35 -14.73
C LEU A 8 -2.04 -10.63 -15.80
N VAL A 9 -1.83 -9.32 -16.00
CA VAL A 9 -2.53 -8.57 -17.05
C VAL A 9 -2.22 -9.16 -18.43
N ALA A 10 -0.95 -9.42 -18.73
CA ALA A 10 -0.54 -10.04 -19.99
C ALA A 10 -1.12 -11.45 -20.19
N PHE A 11 -1.29 -12.21 -19.10
CA PHE A 11 -1.93 -13.52 -19.14
C PHE A 11 -3.44 -13.45 -19.41
N LEU A 12 -4.14 -12.46 -18.84
CA LEU A 12 -5.60 -12.33 -18.92
C LEU A 12 -6.07 -11.66 -20.22
N ALA A 13 -5.33 -10.69 -20.75
CA ALA A 13 -5.70 -9.93 -21.95
C ALA A 13 -6.07 -10.81 -23.18
N PRO A 14 -5.27 -11.81 -23.61
CA PRO A 14 -5.63 -12.64 -24.76
C PRO A 14 -6.78 -13.63 -24.47
N ARG A 15 -7.21 -13.76 -23.21
CA ARG A 15 -8.32 -14.65 -22.80
C ARG A 15 -9.67 -13.94 -22.77
N GLY A 16 -9.75 -12.70 -23.25
CA GLY A 16 -11.00 -11.94 -23.35
C GLY A 16 -11.47 -11.36 -22.01
N VAL A 17 -10.61 -11.28 -21.00
CA VAL A 17 -10.95 -10.62 -19.73
C VAL A 17 -10.88 -9.11 -19.92
N GLU A 18 -11.99 -8.43 -19.62
CA GLU A 18 -12.06 -6.97 -19.64
C GLU A 18 -11.42 -6.39 -18.36
N LEU A 19 -10.41 -5.54 -18.52
CA LEU A 19 -9.78 -4.81 -17.42
C LEU A 19 -10.11 -3.33 -17.53
N ARG A 20 -10.85 -2.80 -16.56
CA ARG A 20 -11.22 -1.38 -16.49
C ARG A 20 -10.44 -0.69 -15.39
N CYS A 21 -9.41 0.05 -15.77
CA CYS A 21 -8.61 0.87 -14.86
C CYS A 21 -9.24 2.26 -14.69
N HIS A 22 -8.98 2.90 -13.55
CA HIS A 22 -9.50 4.25 -13.23
C HIS A 22 -11.04 4.35 -13.22
N THR A 23 -11.72 3.22 -13.03
CA THR A 23 -13.18 3.12 -12.97
C THR A 23 -13.61 2.64 -11.58
N PRO A 24 -13.52 3.49 -10.53
CA PRO A 24 -13.85 3.10 -9.17
C PRO A 24 -15.33 2.69 -9.06
N LEU A 25 -15.61 1.70 -8.21
CA LEU A 25 -16.97 1.31 -7.88
C LEU A 25 -17.61 2.39 -6.99
N CYS A 26 -18.74 2.96 -7.42
CA CYS A 26 -19.48 3.96 -6.66
C CYS A 26 -20.59 3.33 -5.82
N HIS A 27 -21.28 2.32 -6.36
CA HIS A 27 -22.38 1.66 -5.67
C HIS A 27 -22.54 0.22 -6.17
N LEU A 28 -22.88 -0.69 -5.27
CA LEU A 28 -23.10 -2.10 -5.56
C LEU A 28 -24.43 -2.52 -4.99
N CYS A 29 -25.37 -2.99 -5.81
CA CYS A 29 -26.63 -3.52 -5.29
C CYS A 29 -27.09 -4.76 -6.04
N HIS A 30 -27.95 -5.55 -5.40
CA HIS A 30 -28.58 -6.70 -6.02
C HIS A 30 -30.04 -6.37 -6.32
N ARG A 31 -30.41 -6.33 -7.60
CA ARG A 31 -31.75 -5.97 -8.09
C ARG A 31 -32.21 -6.94 -9.17
N HIS A 32 -33.47 -7.35 -9.12
CA HIS A 32 -34.09 -8.24 -10.10
C HIS A 32 -33.27 -9.53 -10.39
N GLY A 33 -32.63 -10.09 -9.36
CA GLY A 33 -31.85 -11.32 -9.48
C GLY A 33 -30.46 -11.16 -10.10
N ARG A 34 -29.96 -9.94 -10.29
CA ARG A 34 -28.60 -9.66 -10.76
C ARG A 34 -27.93 -8.59 -9.90
N TRP A 35 -26.60 -8.62 -9.87
CA TRP A 35 -25.80 -7.53 -9.33
C TRP A 35 -25.75 -6.36 -10.32
N GLN A 36 -25.80 -5.15 -9.80
CA GLN A 36 -25.63 -3.90 -10.52
C GLN A 36 -24.48 -3.13 -9.87
N LEU A 37 -23.47 -2.82 -10.68
CA LEU A 37 -22.28 -2.08 -10.30
C LEU A 37 -22.36 -0.71 -10.95
N THR A 38 -22.55 0.34 -10.15
CA THR A 38 -22.54 1.72 -10.62
C THR A 38 -21.11 2.23 -10.63
N LEU A 39 -20.69 2.72 -11.78
CA LEU A 39 -19.38 3.26 -12.10
C LEU A 39 -19.54 4.71 -12.58
N PRO A 40 -18.45 5.50 -12.65
CA PRO A 40 -18.52 6.88 -13.15
C PRO A 40 -19.05 7.01 -14.57
N ASP A 41 -18.85 6.00 -15.40
CA ASP A 41 -19.18 6.00 -16.83
C ASP A 41 -20.40 5.12 -17.18
N GLY A 42 -21.08 4.55 -16.18
CA GLY A 42 -22.30 3.79 -16.41
C GLY A 42 -22.57 2.70 -15.37
N THR A 43 -23.37 1.71 -15.75
CA THR A 43 -23.72 0.58 -14.89
C THR A 43 -23.40 -0.72 -15.60
N ILE A 44 -22.75 -1.64 -14.90
CA ILE A 44 -22.52 -3.02 -15.35
C ILE A 44 -23.46 -3.94 -14.56
N THR A 45 -23.95 -4.99 -15.21
CA THR A 45 -24.67 -6.08 -14.51
C THR A 45 -23.86 -7.35 -14.50
N ALA A 46 -23.94 -8.11 -13.41
CA ALA A 46 -23.23 -9.38 -13.25
C ALA A 46 -24.09 -10.40 -12.49
N ASP A 47 -23.89 -11.68 -12.78
CA ASP A 47 -24.55 -12.77 -12.05
C ASP A 47 -23.88 -13.01 -10.69
N HIS A 48 -22.56 -12.81 -10.63
CA HIS A 48 -21.76 -12.89 -9.40
C HIS A 48 -20.77 -11.73 -9.30
N VAL A 49 -20.44 -11.35 -8.07
CA VAL A 49 -19.43 -10.33 -7.76
C VAL A 49 -18.44 -10.89 -6.75
N VAL A 50 -17.15 -10.77 -7.06
CA VAL A 50 -16.06 -11.07 -6.14
C VAL A 50 -15.41 -9.74 -5.76
N SER A 51 -15.56 -9.34 -4.50
CA SER A 51 -14.90 -8.12 -4.01
C SER A 51 -13.47 -8.42 -3.57
N ALA A 52 -12.52 -7.71 -4.16
CA ALA A 52 -11.13 -7.64 -3.72
C ALA A 52 -10.77 -6.24 -3.21
N LEU A 53 -11.78 -5.42 -2.89
CA LEU A 53 -11.59 -4.07 -2.36
C LEU A 53 -11.19 -4.11 -0.87
N PRO A 54 -10.49 -3.09 -0.37
CA PRO A 54 -10.38 -2.87 1.07
C PRO A 54 -11.76 -2.84 1.74
N ALA A 55 -11.87 -3.37 2.96
CA ALA A 55 -13.15 -3.51 3.66
C ALA A 55 -13.93 -2.18 3.78
N ALA A 56 -13.24 -1.09 4.15
CA ALA A 56 -13.85 0.24 4.23
C ALA A 56 -14.38 0.71 2.87
N ALA A 57 -13.64 0.49 1.78
CA ALA A 57 -14.08 0.90 0.44
C ALA A 57 -15.31 0.10 -0.03
N LEU A 58 -15.37 -1.20 0.30
CA LEU A 58 -16.57 -2.01 0.02
C LEU A 58 -17.76 -1.50 0.83
N ALA A 59 -17.58 -1.19 2.12
CA ALA A 59 -18.65 -0.71 2.98
C ALA A 59 -19.32 0.57 2.44
N GLU A 60 -18.53 1.49 1.86
CA GLU A 60 -19.06 2.73 1.26
C GLU A 60 -19.82 2.51 -0.05
N ALA A 61 -19.54 1.42 -0.77
CA ALA A 61 -20.25 1.08 -1.99
C ALA A 61 -21.55 0.28 -1.73
N LEU A 62 -21.73 -0.26 -0.52
CA LEU A 62 -22.91 -1.05 -0.17
C LEU A 62 -24.11 -0.16 0.13
N PRO A 63 -25.33 -0.63 -0.19
CA PRO A 63 -26.52 0.17 -0.05
C PRO A 63 -27.04 0.11 1.40
N PRO A 64 -27.84 1.09 1.85
CA PRO A 64 -28.29 1.18 3.24
C PRO A 64 -29.05 -0.07 3.75
N GLU A 65 -29.67 -0.84 2.86
CA GLU A 65 -30.44 -2.04 3.21
C GLU A 65 -29.57 -3.17 3.77
N VAL A 66 -28.25 -3.14 3.51
CA VAL A 66 -27.27 -4.10 4.07
C VAL A 66 -26.32 -3.44 5.06
N GLU A 67 -26.78 -2.37 5.72
CA GLU A 67 -26.01 -1.65 6.75
C GLU A 67 -25.40 -2.56 7.84
N PRO A 68 -26.03 -3.67 8.30
CA PRO A 68 -25.36 -4.60 9.21
C PRO A 68 -24.02 -5.12 8.67
N LEU A 69 -23.93 -5.47 7.38
CA LEU A 69 -22.69 -5.91 6.75
C LEU A 69 -21.69 -4.75 6.58
N ALA A 70 -22.17 -3.60 6.10
CA ALA A 70 -21.31 -2.41 5.93
C ALA A 70 -20.67 -2.01 7.27
N ARG A 71 -21.42 -2.09 8.37
CA ARG A 71 -20.92 -1.83 9.72
C ARG A 71 -19.80 -2.79 10.12
N GLU A 72 -19.97 -4.10 9.93
CA GLU A 72 -18.91 -5.07 10.23
C GLU A 72 -17.64 -4.80 9.41
N LEU A 73 -17.80 -4.47 8.12
CA LEU A 73 -16.67 -4.11 7.25
C LEU A 73 -15.94 -2.84 7.72
N ARG A 74 -16.65 -1.81 8.19
CA ARG A 74 -16.06 -0.57 8.73
C ARG A 74 -15.26 -0.81 10.03
N HIS A 75 -15.53 -1.89 10.76
CA HIS A 75 -14.79 -2.23 11.98
C HIS A 75 -13.43 -2.91 11.71
N ILE A 76 -13.09 -3.23 10.47
CA ILE A 76 -11.80 -3.83 10.11
C ILE A 76 -10.76 -2.70 9.94
N PRO A 77 -9.82 -2.51 10.89
CA PRO A 77 -8.89 -1.39 10.85
C PRO A 77 -7.78 -1.64 9.82
N ALA A 78 -7.29 -0.56 9.23
CA ALA A 78 -6.05 -0.54 8.47
C ALA A 78 -5.07 0.46 9.10
N ALA A 79 -3.78 0.12 9.09
CA ALA A 79 -2.72 1.01 9.53
C ALA A 79 -2.11 1.74 8.32
N SER A 80 -1.65 2.96 8.53
CA SER A 80 -0.95 3.73 7.49
C SER A 80 0.56 3.58 7.67
N VAL A 81 1.28 3.37 6.57
CA VAL A 81 2.74 3.26 6.57
C VAL A 81 3.29 4.20 5.51
N ALA A 82 4.22 5.06 5.91
CA ALA A 82 5.05 5.82 4.97
C ALA A 82 6.28 5.00 4.63
N VAL A 83 6.50 4.79 3.33
CA VAL A 83 7.67 4.10 2.79
C VAL A 83 8.62 5.15 2.23
N VAL A 84 9.75 5.35 2.90
CA VAL A 84 10.75 6.34 2.48
C VAL A 84 11.97 5.61 1.94
N ASN A 85 12.24 5.79 0.65
CA ASN A 85 13.40 5.20 -0.01
C ASN A 85 14.56 6.20 0.00
N LEU A 86 15.70 5.77 0.51
CA LEU A 86 16.92 6.55 0.62
C LEU A 86 18.03 5.86 -0.17
N GLN A 87 18.88 6.64 -0.83
CA GLN A 87 20.04 6.13 -1.55
C GLN A 87 21.26 6.98 -1.19
N TYR A 88 22.34 6.32 -0.83
CA TYR A 88 23.60 6.94 -0.42
C TYR A 88 24.75 6.40 -1.26
N GLU A 89 25.49 7.29 -1.92
CA GLU A 89 26.70 6.94 -2.67
C GLU A 89 27.91 6.86 -1.74
N GLY A 90 28.81 5.89 -1.99
CA GLY A 90 30.10 5.81 -1.29
C GLY A 90 30.02 5.45 0.21
N VAL A 91 28.88 4.93 0.67
CA VAL A 91 28.66 4.48 2.05
C VAL A 91 28.63 2.96 2.10
N SER A 92 29.18 2.37 3.17
CA SER A 92 29.02 0.94 3.49
C SER A 92 28.16 0.78 4.74
N LEU A 93 27.30 -0.24 4.76
CA LEU A 93 26.53 -0.58 5.95
C LEU A 93 27.42 -1.15 7.06
N PRO A 94 27.14 -0.84 8.33
CA PRO A 94 27.92 -1.36 9.46
C PRO A 94 27.79 -2.88 9.61
N VAL A 95 26.65 -3.43 9.18
CA VAL A 95 26.36 -4.87 9.18
C VAL A 95 25.68 -5.27 7.87
N THR A 96 25.88 -6.52 7.46
CA THR A 96 25.20 -7.09 6.29
C THR A 96 24.06 -8.00 6.73
N GLY A 97 22.88 -7.79 6.16
CA GLY A 97 21.67 -8.56 6.45
C GLY A 97 20.50 -8.09 5.60
N PHE A 98 19.33 -8.66 5.81
CA PHE A 98 18.12 -8.21 5.10
C PHE A 98 17.69 -6.79 5.51
N GLY A 99 17.95 -6.43 6.76
CA GLY A 99 17.47 -5.22 7.42
C GLY A 99 17.32 -5.46 8.91
N HIS A 100 16.65 -4.56 9.60
CA HIS A 100 16.29 -4.72 11.00
C HIS A 100 14.88 -4.19 11.28
N LEU A 101 14.30 -4.67 12.37
CA LEU A 101 13.04 -4.19 12.93
C LEU A 101 13.34 -3.36 14.17
N VAL A 102 12.51 -2.36 14.43
CA VAL A 102 12.61 -1.51 15.61
C VAL A 102 11.40 -1.81 16.51
N PRO A 103 11.61 -2.33 17.74
CA PRO A 103 10.51 -2.53 18.68
C PRO A 103 9.85 -1.20 19.02
N SER A 104 8.52 -1.21 19.22
CA SER A 104 7.78 0.01 19.56
C SER A 104 8.17 0.62 20.91
N SER A 105 8.88 -0.12 21.77
CA SER A 105 9.46 0.40 23.01
C SER A 105 10.67 1.30 22.80
N GLU A 106 11.36 1.17 21.65
CA GLU A 106 12.51 2.01 21.26
C GLU A 106 12.04 3.22 20.46
N ASP A 107 11.26 2.97 19.40
CA ASP A 107 10.64 4.03 18.60
C ASP A 107 9.29 3.53 18.02
N PRO A 108 8.14 4.04 18.50
CA PRO A 108 6.83 3.64 17.96
C PRO A 108 6.59 4.15 16.54
N ALA A 109 7.30 5.19 16.08
CA ALA A 109 7.12 5.78 14.77
C ALA A 109 7.95 5.10 13.66
N LEU A 110 8.92 4.26 14.01
CA LEU A 110 9.80 3.54 13.09
C LEU A 110 9.54 2.03 13.21
N LEU A 111 9.14 1.41 12.10
CA LEU A 111 8.85 -0.02 12.09
C LEU A 111 10.12 -0.85 11.81
N GLY A 112 11.01 -0.31 10.98
CA GLY A 112 12.23 -0.98 10.57
C GLY A 112 12.80 -0.41 9.28
N ILE A 113 13.96 -0.93 8.91
CA ILE A 113 14.72 -0.52 7.74
C ILE A 113 15.14 -1.77 6.98
N VAL A 114 14.83 -1.80 5.68
CA VAL A 114 15.28 -2.85 4.75
C VAL A 114 16.54 -2.40 4.04
N TYR A 115 17.51 -3.30 3.91
CA TYR A 115 18.78 -3.07 3.23
C TYR A 115 18.69 -3.56 1.78
N ASP A 116 18.02 -2.79 0.92
CA ASP A 116 17.60 -3.27 -0.41
C ASP A 116 18.77 -3.68 -1.30
N SER A 117 19.90 -2.98 -1.20
CA SER A 117 21.11 -3.31 -1.98
C SER A 117 21.77 -4.61 -1.53
N VAL A 118 21.56 -5.05 -0.29
CA VAL A 118 22.05 -6.35 0.18
C VAL A 118 21.18 -7.47 -0.39
N ALA A 119 19.86 -7.32 -0.33
CA ALA A 119 18.93 -8.35 -0.80
C ALA A 119 18.87 -8.43 -2.34
N PHE A 120 18.95 -7.29 -3.02
CA PHE A 120 18.78 -7.17 -4.47
C PHE A 120 19.78 -6.17 -5.07
N PRO A 121 21.10 -6.49 -5.07
CA PRO A 121 22.14 -5.60 -5.60
C PRO A 121 21.93 -5.25 -7.08
N GLN A 122 21.31 -6.13 -7.85
CA GLN A 122 20.99 -5.89 -9.26
C GLN A 122 20.04 -4.70 -9.51
N HIS A 123 19.40 -4.15 -8.47
CA HIS A 123 18.54 -2.98 -8.57
C HIS A 123 19.25 -1.65 -8.26
N ASP A 124 20.55 -1.66 -7.94
CA ASP A 124 21.31 -0.45 -7.61
C ASP A 124 21.61 0.46 -8.82
N GLY A 125 21.22 0.01 -10.02
CA GLY A 125 21.44 0.72 -11.27
C GLY A 125 22.89 0.60 -11.76
N ALA A 126 23.21 1.33 -12.84
CA ALA A 126 24.55 1.34 -13.44
C ALA A 126 25.43 2.52 -12.96
N GLY A 127 24.95 3.26 -11.95
CA GLY A 127 25.65 4.42 -11.40
C GLY A 127 26.83 4.06 -10.50
N PRO A 128 27.42 5.05 -9.80
CA PRO A 128 28.44 4.76 -8.80
C PRO A 128 27.89 3.83 -7.70
N PRO A 129 28.77 3.05 -7.02
CA PRO A 129 28.36 2.18 -5.93
C PRO A 129 27.57 2.96 -4.87
N SER A 130 26.36 2.48 -4.59
CA SER A 130 25.45 3.11 -3.66
C SER A 130 24.68 2.07 -2.86
N VAL A 131 24.21 2.48 -1.69
CA VAL A 131 23.35 1.68 -0.82
C VAL A 131 21.96 2.28 -0.83
N ARG A 132 20.97 1.44 -1.12
CA ARG A 132 19.55 1.75 -1.05
C ARG A 132 18.93 1.16 0.21
N LEU A 133 18.09 1.96 0.85
CA LEU A 133 17.39 1.63 2.08
C LEU A 133 15.91 1.99 1.95
N THR A 134 15.03 1.11 2.40
CA THR A 134 13.61 1.39 2.58
C THR A 134 13.33 1.52 4.07
N VAL A 135 13.02 2.75 4.50
CA VAL A 135 12.59 3.04 5.87
C VAL A 135 11.06 3.00 5.93
N MET A 136 10.51 2.22 6.86
CA MET A 136 9.07 2.10 7.07
C MET A 136 8.65 2.85 8.34
N LEU A 137 7.84 3.88 8.18
CA LEU A 137 7.40 4.76 9.27
C LEU A 137 5.89 4.61 9.53
N GLY A 138 5.49 4.71 10.80
CA GLY A 138 4.11 4.82 11.25
C GLY A 138 3.52 3.50 11.74
N GLY A 139 2.74 2.81 10.91
CA GLY A 139 1.94 1.66 11.35
C GLY A 139 0.78 2.11 12.24
N ALA A 140 0.52 1.37 13.33
CA ALA A 140 -0.55 1.71 14.28
C ALA A 140 -0.37 3.11 14.90
N TRP A 141 0.87 3.61 14.94
CA TRP A 141 1.24 4.88 15.55
C TRP A 141 1.27 6.04 14.54
N PHE A 142 0.99 5.81 13.26
CA PHE A 142 1.15 6.83 12.21
C PHE A 142 0.42 8.13 12.56
N ARG A 143 -0.86 8.03 12.96
CA ARG A 143 -1.67 9.22 13.27
C ARG A 143 -1.14 10.01 14.46
N GLN A 144 -0.62 9.30 15.45
CA GLN A 144 -0.02 9.93 16.63
C GLN A 144 1.31 10.60 16.29
N SER A 145 2.14 9.96 15.45
CA SER A 145 3.49 10.44 15.13
C SER A 145 3.54 11.49 14.04
N PHE A 146 2.64 11.42 13.05
CA PHE A 146 2.70 12.22 11.82
C PHE A 146 1.39 12.92 11.45
N GLY A 147 0.32 12.73 12.23
CA GLY A 147 -1.00 13.30 11.95
C GLY A 147 -1.76 12.52 10.87
N ASP A 148 -2.65 13.20 10.14
CA ASP A 148 -3.45 12.57 9.09
C ASP A 148 -2.57 12.00 7.97
N PRO A 149 -2.64 10.69 7.67
CA PRO A 149 -1.90 10.07 6.57
C PRO A 149 -2.08 10.74 5.21
N ALA A 150 -3.27 11.30 4.93
CA ALA A 150 -3.54 11.98 3.66
C ALA A 150 -2.84 13.36 3.56
N GLY A 151 -2.55 13.98 4.72
CA GLY A 151 -1.96 15.32 4.81
C GLY A 151 -0.53 15.34 5.34
N ALA A 152 0.07 14.19 5.66
CA ALA A 152 1.40 14.12 6.25
C ALA A 152 2.46 14.73 5.31
N ALA A 153 3.20 15.72 5.81
CA ALA A 153 4.16 16.47 5.00
C ALA A 153 5.34 15.56 4.55
N PRO A 154 5.61 15.41 3.25
CA PRO A 154 6.71 14.57 2.77
C PRO A 154 8.07 14.94 3.35
N ALA A 155 8.31 16.24 3.57
CA ALA A 155 9.55 16.75 4.17
C ALA A 155 9.74 16.29 5.62
N LEU A 156 8.65 16.13 6.39
CA LEU A 156 8.70 15.61 7.75
C LEU A 156 9.08 14.13 7.75
N LEU A 157 8.42 13.33 6.90
CA LEU A 157 8.67 11.90 6.76
C LEU A 157 10.10 11.63 6.29
N LEU A 158 10.57 12.40 5.30
CA LEU A 158 11.94 12.32 4.80
C LEU A 158 12.96 12.64 5.90
N ARG A 159 12.76 13.74 6.64
CA ARG A 159 13.64 14.11 7.74
C ARG A 159 13.70 12.99 8.78
N ARG A 160 12.55 12.44 9.19
CA ARG A 160 12.51 11.37 10.19
C ARG A 160 13.24 10.11 9.72
N ALA A 161 13.08 9.74 8.44
CA ALA A 161 13.80 8.60 7.87
C ALA A 161 15.32 8.83 7.81
N GLN A 162 15.77 10.05 7.50
CA GLN A 162 17.20 10.39 7.47
C GLN A 162 17.83 10.43 8.87
N GLU A 163 17.07 10.78 9.90
CA GLU A 163 17.49 10.67 11.31
C GLU A 163 17.63 9.20 11.70
N ALA A 164 16.61 8.38 11.40
CA ALA A 164 16.60 6.95 11.70
C ALA A 164 17.78 6.17 11.12
N VAL A 165 18.28 6.55 9.94
CA VAL A 165 19.46 5.92 9.31
C VAL A 165 20.78 6.43 9.89
N ARG A 166 20.82 7.66 10.45
CA ARG A 166 22.05 8.25 11.01
C ARG A 166 22.34 7.82 12.44
N ASP A 167 21.29 7.59 13.22
CA ASP A 167 21.39 7.30 14.66
C ASP A 167 21.63 5.81 14.96
N GLN A 168 21.91 4.99 13.94
CA GLN A 168 22.12 3.53 13.99
C GLN A 168 23.53 3.17 13.50
#